data_AF-A0A1M5FZF8-F1
#
_entry.id   AF-A0A1M5FZF8-F1
#
_cell.length_a   1.000
_cell.length_b   1.000
_cell.length_c   1.000
_cell.angle_alpha   90.00
_cell.angle_beta   90.00
_cell.angle_gamma   90.00
#
_symmetry.space_group_name_H-M   'P 1'
#
loop_
_entity.id
_entity.type
_entity.pdbx_description
1 polymer ?
#
loop_
_entity_poly.entity_id
_entity_poly.type
_entity_poly.pdbx_seq_one_letter_code
_entity_poly.pdbx_strand_id
1 'polypeptide(L)'
;MDIRNIFAASYVPYSRRPEAAVVYSSEGRYFAGKRIENVSYPLSIGAAQNALFCCLSEGDTPKELMTTDPGDRLLPYWKEEYGVGLSTLDAEDFPDFNFFGVVINKESDPAAVLPSLLDRALVEYSNFPVAALVETETGYIGGVNIECSSWNMGLCAERVAIMKALTYSRAELGDLHIQSRDGEFSSPCGACRQVINEHLSSRRVHLYNTDHSRSIHFSEDLLPFSFYSPSLSNS
;
A
#
# COMPACT_ATOMS: atom_id res chain seq x y z
N MET A 1 -4.42 -11.63 13.28
CA MET A 1 -3.54 -10.54 13.78
C MET A 1 -4.46 -9.57 14.50
N ASP A 2 -4.07 -8.99 15.63
CA ASP A 2 -4.92 -8.09 16.42
C ASP A 2 -4.78 -6.63 15.92
N ILE A 3 -5.90 -5.92 15.72
CA ILE A 3 -5.91 -4.52 15.25
C ILE A 3 -5.20 -3.58 16.23
N ARG A 4 -5.18 -3.88 17.53
CA ARG A 4 -4.48 -3.07 18.54
C ARG A 4 -2.99 -3.02 18.26
N ASN A 5 -2.43 -4.13 17.79
CA ASN A 5 -1.04 -4.17 17.34
C ASN A 5 -0.82 -3.33 16.08
N ILE A 6 -1.79 -3.30 15.16
CA ILE A 6 -1.72 -2.50 13.94
C ILE A 6 -1.78 -1.00 14.27
N PHE A 7 -2.71 -0.62 15.15
CA PHE A 7 -2.83 0.73 15.69
C PHE A 7 -1.54 1.19 16.36
N ALA A 8 -1.02 0.38 17.30
CA ALA A 8 0.22 0.67 18.02
C ALA A 8 1.45 0.72 17.10
N ALA A 9 1.43 -0.01 15.98
CA ALA A 9 2.50 -0.03 14.98
C ALA A 9 2.31 1.00 13.85
N SER A 10 1.38 1.95 13.97
CA SER A 10 1.23 3.04 12.99
C SER A 10 2.58 3.77 12.79
N TYR A 11 2.97 4.00 11.54
CA TYR A 11 4.18 4.77 11.26
C TYR A 11 3.81 6.25 11.23
N VAL A 12 3.86 6.89 12.41
CA VAL A 12 3.41 8.28 12.63
C VAL A 12 4.48 9.15 13.31
N PRO A 13 5.72 9.18 12.78
CA PRO A 13 6.83 9.88 13.42
C PRO A 13 6.63 11.40 13.53
N TYR A 14 5.73 12.00 12.75
CA TYR A 14 5.56 13.45 12.67
C TYR A 14 4.38 13.94 13.51
N SER A 15 3.19 13.39 13.30
CA SER A 15 2.00 13.81 14.06
C SER A 15 1.86 13.12 15.41
N ARG A 16 2.48 11.95 15.58
CA ARG A 16 2.28 11.03 16.71
C ARG A 16 0.80 10.67 16.93
N ARG A 17 0.00 10.68 15.86
CA ARG A 17 -1.43 10.31 15.89
C ARG A 17 -1.65 8.96 15.20
N PRO A 18 -1.59 7.85 15.95
CA PRO A 18 -1.91 6.54 15.40
C PRO A 18 -3.40 6.47 15.03
N GLU A 19 -3.67 5.78 13.93
CA GLU A 19 -5.03 5.52 13.44
C GLU A 19 -5.03 4.11 12.84
N ALA A 20 -6.15 3.42 13.00
CA ALA A 20 -6.40 2.14 12.37
C ALA A 20 -7.78 2.14 11.72
N ALA A 21 -7.91 1.35 10.67
CA ALA A 21 -9.19 1.10 10.04
C ALA A 21 -9.27 -0.36 9.60
N VAL A 22 -10.48 -0.85 9.44
CA VAL A 22 -10.77 -2.18 8.91
C VAL A 22 -11.85 -2.06 7.85
N VAL A 23 -11.62 -2.70 6.71
CA VAL A 23 -12.63 -2.92 5.68
C VAL A 23 -13.12 -4.36 5.75
N TYR A 24 -14.42 -4.54 5.85
CA TYR A 24 -15.09 -5.80 5.57
C TYR A 24 -15.55 -5.81 4.12
N SER A 25 -15.18 -6.84 3.37
CA SER A 25 -15.52 -6.98 1.95
C SER A 25 -16.82 -7.75 1.73
N SER A 26 -17.40 -7.61 0.54
CA SER A 26 -18.58 -8.39 0.13
C SER A 26 -18.28 -9.88 0.02
N GLU A 27 -17.01 -10.23 -0.20
CA GLU A 27 -16.46 -11.58 -0.28
C GLU A 27 -16.20 -12.19 1.11
N GLY A 28 -16.50 -11.48 2.19
CA GLY A 28 -16.41 -11.98 3.56
C GLY A 28 -15.01 -11.92 4.16
N ARG A 29 -14.11 -11.11 3.59
CA ARG A 29 -12.73 -10.91 4.09
C ARG A 29 -12.60 -9.61 4.87
N TYR A 30 -11.59 -9.57 5.74
CA TYR A 30 -11.24 -8.38 6.51
C TYR A 30 -9.86 -7.88 6.14
N PHE A 31 -9.76 -6.59 5.86
CA PHE A 31 -8.53 -5.89 5.49
C PHE A 31 -8.27 -4.77 6.49
N ALA A 32 -7.14 -4.84 7.19
CA ALA A 32 -6.69 -3.76 8.04
C ALA A 32 -5.93 -2.69 7.25
N GLY A 33 -5.99 -1.48 7.77
CA GLY A 33 -5.13 -0.37 7.39
C GLY A 33 -4.66 0.37 8.65
N LYS A 34 -3.51 1.01 8.53
CA LYS A 34 -2.99 1.92 9.55
C LYS A 34 -2.52 3.21 8.90
N ARG A 35 -2.46 4.29 9.68
CA ARG A 35 -1.84 5.52 9.20
C ARG A 35 -0.34 5.31 8.99
N ILE A 36 0.12 5.71 7.81
CA ILE A 36 1.53 5.69 7.41
C ILE A 36 1.86 7.08 6.92
N GLU A 37 2.66 7.80 7.70
CA GLU A 37 3.15 9.10 7.31
C GLU A 37 4.36 8.97 6.39
N ASN A 38 4.62 10.01 5.62
CA ASN A 38 5.81 10.10 4.80
C ASN A 38 6.46 11.45 5.02
N VAL A 39 7.79 11.50 4.92
CA VAL A 39 8.57 12.73 5.10
C VAL A 39 8.11 13.84 4.14
N SER A 40 7.61 13.45 2.97
CA SER A 40 6.79 14.31 2.10
C SER A 40 5.33 14.19 2.51
N TYR A 41 4.85 15.15 3.30
CA TYR A 41 3.51 15.12 3.90
C TYR A 41 2.36 14.73 2.94
N PRO A 42 2.28 15.24 1.69
CA PRO A 42 1.22 14.86 0.76
C PRO A 42 1.20 13.37 0.38
N LEU A 43 2.29 12.64 0.65
CA LEU A 43 2.39 11.20 0.39
C LEU A 43 1.94 10.34 1.58
N SER A 44 1.62 10.95 2.72
CA SER A 44 1.05 10.26 3.89
C SER A 44 -0.31 9.66 3.52
N ILE A 45 -0.59 8.46 4.03
CA ILE A 45 -1.81 7.71 3.77
C ILE A 45 -2.52 7.49 5.11
N GLY A 46 -3.79 7.94 5.18
CA GLY A 46 -4.65 7.71 6.33
C GLY A 46 -5.07 6.25 6.47
N ALA A 47 -5.47 5.83 7.67
CA ALA A 47 -5.81 4.42 7.92
C ALA A 47 -6.97 3.91 7.06
N ALA A 48 -8.00 4.74 6.84
CA ALA A 48 -9.15 4.42 6.00
C ALA A 48 -8.76 4.14 4.55
N GLN A 49 -7.97 5.03 3.94
CA GLN A 49 -7.46 4.85 2.57
C GLN A 49 -6.60 3.58 2.47
N ASN A 50 -5.71 3.35 3.44
CA ASN A 50 -4.88 2.15 3.49
C ASN A 50 -5.76 0.88 3.50
N ALA A 51 -6.75 0.78 4.39
CA ALA A 51 -7.62 -0.39 4.50
C ALA A 51 -8.42 -0.65 3.21
N LEU A 52 -8.97 0.41 2.60
CA LEU A 52 -9.67 0.33 1.32
C LEU A 52 -8.76 -0.18 0.21
N PHE A 53 -7.55 0.36 0.09
CA PHE A 53 -6.63 -0.01 -0.98
C PHE A 53 -6.03 -1.41 -0.76
N CYS A 54 -5.93 -1.87 0.49
CA CYS A 54 -5.66 -3.26 0.81
C CYS A 54 -6.75 -4.18 0.24
N CYS A 55 -8.02 -3.85 0.46
CA CYS A 55 -9.18 -4.61 -0.04
C CYS A 55 -9.22 -4.63 -1.58
N LEU A 56 -9.20 -3.45 -2.19
CA LEU A 56 -9.33 -3.28 -3.64
C LEU A 56 -8.19 -3.97 -4.40
N SER A 57 -6.95 -3.86 -3.91
CA SER A 57 -5.80 -4.51 -4.57
C SER A 57 -5.82 -6.04 -4.50
N GLU A 58 -6.67 -6.62 -3.63
CA GLU A 58 -6.96 -8.05 -3.61
C GLU A 58 -8.12 -8.48 -4.51
N GLY A 59 -8.68 -7.54 -5.27
CA GLY A 59 -9.84 -7.77 -6.13
C GLY A 59 -11.16 -7.88 -5.36
N ASP A 60 -11.19 -7.48 -4.09
CA ASP A 60 -12.40 -7.51 -3.26
C ASP A 60 -13.18 -6.20 -3.31
N THR A 61 -14.49 -6.30 -3.10
CA THR A 61 -15.41 -5.17 -3.09
C THR A 61 -15.64 -4.67 -1.66
N PRO A 62 -15.22 -3.44 -1.29
CA PRO A 62 -15.45 -2.89 0.04
C PRO A 62 -16.94 -2.79 0.37
N LYS A 63 -17.36 -3.32 1.53
CA LYS A 63 -18.76 -3.28 1.99
C LYS A 63 -18.94 -2.35 3.18
N GLU A 64 -18.05 -2.44 4.17
CA GLU A 64 -18.08 -1.60 5.37
C GLU A 64 -16.66 -1.19 5.75
N LEU A 65 -16.47 0.09 6.02
CA LEU A 65 -15.24 0.70 6.51
C LEU A 65 -15.46 1.16 7.95
N MET A 66 -14.72 0.54 8.86
CA MET A 66 -14.66 0.85 10.29
C MET A 66 -13.37 1.62 10.58
N THR A 67 -13.43 2.79 11.22
CA THR A 67 -12.23 3.63 11.49
C THR A 67 -12.14 4.13 12.93
N THR A 68 -10.93 4.20 13.50
CA THR A 68 -10.69 4.83 14.81
C THR A 68 -10.74 6.36 14.74
N ASP A 69 -10.70 6.94 13.54
CA ASP A 69 -10.82 8.39 13.33
C ASP A 69 -12.11 8.72 12.57
N PRO A 70 -13.25 8.90 13.27
CA PRO A 70 -14.50 9.33 12.64
C PRO A 70 -14.44 10.78 12.13
N GLY A 71 -13.37 11.53 12.44
CA GLY A 71 -13.14 12.89 11.98
C GLY A 71 -12.38 12.98 10.64
N ASP A 72 -11.97 11.85 10.05
CA ASP A 72 -11.31 11.83 8.76
C ASP A 72 -12.22 12.46 7.68
N ARG A 73 -11.73 13.56 7.11
CA ARG A 73 -12.46 14.38 6.13
C ARG A 73 -12.67 13.67 4.80
N LEU A 74 -11.95 12.57 4.55
CA LEU A 74 -12.08 11.78 3.33
C LEU A 74 -13.15 10.68 3.43
N LEU A 75 -13.70 10.40 4.62
CA LEU A 75 -14.74 9.37 4.78
C LEU A 75 -15.96 9.58 3.87
N PRO A 76 -16.51 10.82 3.73
CA PRO A 76 -17.62 11.05 2.80
C PRO A 76 -17.24 10.75 1.35
N TYR A 77 -16.01 11.09 0.95
CA TYR A 77 -15.50 10.80 -0.39
C TYR A 77 -15.39 9.29 -0.62
N TRP A 78 -14.83 8.53 0.32
CA TRP A 78 -14.73 7.07 0.18
C TRP A 78 -16.08 6.37 0.10
N LYS A 79 -17.07 6.87 0.85
CA LYS A 79 -18.46 6.39 0.77
C LYS A 79 -19.07 6.64 -0.59
N GLU A 80 -18.83 7.79 -1.20
CA GLU A 80 -19.32 8.12 -2.53
C GLU A 80 -18.60 7.32 -3.62
N GLU A 81 -17.27 7.27 -3.57
CA GLU A 81 -16.41 6.61 -4.56
C GLU A 81 -16.67 5.10 -4.65
N TYR A 82 -16.76 4.42 -3.50
CA TYR A 82 -16.84 2.95 -3.45
C TYR A 82 -18.17 2.42 -2.90
N GLY A 83 -19.13 3.28 -2.57
CA GLY A 83 -20.42 2.85 -2.00
C GLY A 83 -20.29 2.19 -0.62
N VAL A 84 -19.18 2.41 0.09
CA VAL A 84 -18.86 1.69 1.33
C VAL A 84 -19.67 2.22 2.53
N GLY A 85 -20.18 1.33 3.38
CA GLY A 85 -20.75 1.69 4.68
C GLY A 85 -19.68 2.29 5.60
N LEU A 86 -20.07 3.19 6.51
CA LEU A 86 -19.13 3.82 7.44
C LEU A 86 -19.56 3.56 8.88
N SER A 87 -18.63 3.14 9.71
CA SER A 87 -18.81 2.96 11.14
C SER A 87 -17.54 3.34 11.92
N THR A 88 -17.71 3.64 13.21
CA THR A 88 -16.59 3.92 14.12
C THR A 88 -16.01 2.60 14.62
N LEU A 89 -14.70 2.59 14.82
CA LEU A 89 -13.97 1.48 15.39
C LEU A 89 -13.48 1.82 16.79
N ASP A 90 -14.03 1.15 17.80
CA ASP A 90 -13.52 1.21 19.16
C ASP A 90 -12.39 0.19 19.33
N ALA A 91 -11.17 0.66 19.58
CA ALA A 91 -9.99 -0.20 19.63
C ALA A 91 -9.99 -1.20 20.80
N GLU A 92 -10.83 -0.99 21.82
CA GLU A 92 -10.88 -1.77 23.06
C GLU A 92 -11.78 -3.01 22.97
N ASP A 93 -12.82 -2.99 22.12
CA ASP A 93 -13.86 -4.03 22.03
C ASP A 93 -13.74 -4.90 20.77
N PHE A 94 -12.54 -4.99 20.18
CA PHE A 94 -12.36 -5.59 18.87
C PHE A 94 -12.14 -7.11 18.92
N PRO A 95 -12.88 -7.91 18.13
CA PRO A 95 -12.60 -9.33 18.01
C PRO A 95 -11.29 -9.58 17.25
N ASP A 96 -10.66 -10.73 17.50
CA ASP A 96 -9.49 -11.16 16.72
C ASP A 96 -9.91 -11.46 15.28
N PHE A 97 -9.54 -10.59 14.34
CA PHE A 97 -9.77 -10.86 12.93
C PHE A 97 -8.67 -11.77 12.38
N ASN A 98 -9.12 -12.75 11.62
CA ASN A 98 -8.23 -13.40 10.66
C ASN A 98 -8.06 -12.46 9.47
N PHE A 99 -7.19 -11.46 9.63
CA PHE A 99 -6.77 -10.64 8.50
C PHE A 99 -6.12 -11.56 7.48
N PHE A 100 -6.75 -11.64 6.30
CA PHE A 100 -6.26 -12.52 5.26
C PHE A 100 -4.95 -11.95 4.73
N GLY A 101 -3.86 -12.63 5.09
CA GLY A 101 -2.51 -12.25 4.68
C GLY A 101 -2.36 -12.46 3.19
N VAL A 102 -2.16 -11.37 2.46
CA VAL A 102 -1.76 -11.32 1.06
C VAL A 102 -0.28 -11.72 0.92
N VAL A 103 0.09 -12.85 1.51
CA VAL A 103 1.48 -13.32 1.50
C VAL A 103 1.59 -14.32 0.36
N ILE A 104 2.28 -13.88 -0.68
CA ILE A 104 2.73 -14.73 -1.76
C ILE A 104 3.99 -15.46 -1.26
N ASN A 105 4.07 -16.75 -1.55
CA ASN A 105 5.15 -17.62 -1.09
C ASN A 105 6.53 -17.05 -1.50
N LYS A 106 7.50 -17.10 -0.58
CA LYS A 106 8.85 -16.51 -0.75
C LYS A 106 9.69 -17.17 -1.84
N GLU A 107 9.42 -18.44 -2.12
CA GLU A 107 10.09 -19.20 -3.18
C GLU A 107 9.47 -18.95 -4.57
N SER A 108 8.41 -18.16 -4.66
CA SER A 108 7.80 -17.79 -5.95
C SER A 108 8.73 -16.90 -6.76
N ASP A 109 8.82 -17.15 -8.06
CA ASP A 109 9.51 -16.25 -8.98
C ASP A 109 8.69 -14.96 -9.20
N PRO A 110 9.20 -13.77 -8.84
CA PRO A 110 8.48 -12.51 -9.06
C PRO A 110 8.03 -12.29 -10.51
N ALA A 111 8.83 -12.73 -11.49
CA ALA A 111 8.50 -12.58 -12.92
C ALA A 111 7.30 -13.45 -13.33
N ALA A 112 7.05 -14.56 -12.62
CA ALA A 112 5.89 -15.42 -12.85
C ALA A 112 4.64 -14.91 -12.13
N VAL A 113 4.80 -14.26 -10.97
CA VAL A 113 3.68 -13.78 -10.15
C VAL A 113 3.14 -12.45 -10.63
N LEU A 114 3.99 -11.47 -10.93
CA LEU A 114 3.60 -10.11 -11.30
C LEU A 114 2.51 -10.05 -12.39
N PRO A 115 2.60 -10.81 -13.50
CA PRO A 115 1.57 -10.77 -14.54
C PRO A 115 0.18 -11.16 -14.04
N SER A 116 0.09 -12.11 -13.10
CA SER A 116 -1.19 -12.59 -12.56
C SER A 116 -1.91 -11.56 -11.68
N LEU A 117 -1.20 -10.53 -11.22
CA LEU A 117 -1.77 -9.47 -10.40
C LEU A 117 -2.35 -8.34 -11.25
N LEU A 118 -1.87 -8.16 -12.49
CA LEU A 118 -2.23 -7.01 -13.35
C LEU A 118 -3.74 -6.91 -13.63
N ASP A 119 -4.48 -8.01 -13.59
CA ASP A 119 -5.94 -8.01 -13.79
C ASP A 119 -6.72 -7.40 -12.61
N ARG A 120 -6.06 -7.17 -11.47
CA ARG A 120 -6.67 -6.54 -10.29
C ARG A 120 -6.55 -5.01 -10.29
N ALA A 121 -5.75 -4.45 -11.19
CA ALA A 121 -5.53 -3.00 -11.24
C ALA A 121 -6.82 -2.26 -11.60
N LEU A 122 -7.11 -1.17 -10.89
CA LEU A 122 -8.26 -0.31 -11.15
C LEU A 122 -7.76 0.90 -11.94
N VAL A 123 -7.86 0.83 -13.27
CA VAL A 123 -7.19 1.76 -14.21
C VAL A 123 -8.13 2.32 -15.25
N GLU A 124 -9.32 2.76 -14.81
CA GLU A 124 -10.39 3.23 -15.69
C GLU A 124 -9.98 4.43 -16.56
N TYR A 125 -9.06 5.27 -16.09
CA TYR A 125 -8.67 6.49 -16.79
C TYR A 125 -7.45 6.27 -17.67
N SER A 126 -6.38 5.64 -17.15
CA SER A 126 -5.15 5.46 -17.92
C SER A 126 -5.14 4.23 -18.81
N ASN A 127 -5.92 3.20 -18.47
CA ASN A 127 -5.80 1.85 -19.03
C ASN A 127 -4.37 1.28 -18.94
N PHE A 128 -3.60 1.68 -17.91
CA PHE A 128 -2.21 1.30 -17.73
C PHE A 128 -2.02 0.49 -16.44
N PRO A 129 -2.24 -0.83 -16.45
CA PRO A 129 -2.12 -1.67 -15.27
C PRO A 129 -0.66 -1.91 -14.90
N VAL A 130 -0.35 -1.74 -13.62
CA VAL A 130 0.95 -1.97 -13.01
C VAL A 130 0.76 -2.86 -11.78
N ALA A 131 1.64 -3.84 -11.62
CA ALA A 131 1.74 -4.67 -10.44
C ALA A 131 3.10 -4.46 -9.76
N ALA A 132 3.13 -4.59 -8.44
CA ALA A 132 4.34 -4.57 -7.64
C ALA A 132 4.33 -5.68 -6.59
N LEU A 133 5.51 -6.22 -6.28
CA LEU A 133 5.76 -7.13 -5.17
C LEU A 133 6.89 -6.58 -4.32
N VAL A 134 6.68 -6.47 -3.02
CA VAL A 134 7.74 -6.14 -2.06
C VAL A 134 8.10 -7.37 -1.24
N GLU A 135 9.39 -7.61 -1.09
CA GLU A 135 9.91 -8.69 -0.25
C GLU A 135 9.71 -8.39 1.23
N THR A 136 9.34 -9.42 1.97
CA THR A 136 9.26 -9.42 3.43
C THR A 136 9.91 -10.70 3.97
N GLU A 137 10.10 -10.79 5.29
CA GLU A 137 10.64 -11.99 5.92
C GLU A 137 9.83 -13.26 5.59
N THR A 138 8.50 -13.13 5.52
CA THR A 138 7.54 -14.23 5.37
C THR A 138 7.15 -14.53 3.92
N GLY A 139 7.59 -13.73 2.95
CA GLY A 139 7.21 -13.86 1.54
C GLY A 139 7.06 -12.52 0.85
N TYR A 140 6.34 -12.49 -0.26
CA TYR A 140 6.05 -11.27 -1.01
C TYR A 140 4.68 -10.71 -0.64
N ILE A 141 4.57 -9.38 -0.64
CA ILE A 141 3.28 -8.68 -0.55
C ILE A 141 3.06 -7.91 -1.85
N GLY A 142 1.90 -8.15 -2.46
CA GLY A 142 1.55 -7.58 -3.75
C GLY A 142 0.71 -6.30 -3.66
N GLY A 143 0.84 -5.45 -4.68
CA GLY A 143 0.02 -4.28 -4.90
C GLY A 143 -0.21 -4.06 -6.39
N VAL A 144 -1.30 -3.34 -6.71
CA VAL A 144 -1.64 -2.88 -8.05
C VAL A 144 -2.01 -1.41 -8.00
N ASN A 145 -1.89 -0.70 -9.11
CA ASN A 145 -2.35 0.69 -9.14
C ASN A 145 -3.88 0.75 -9.06
N ILE A 146 -4.35 1.71 -8.27
CA ILE A 146 -5.75 2.02 -8.04
C ILE A 146 -5.94 3.49 -8.34
N GLU A 147 -6.67 3.77 -9.41
CA GLU A 147 -7.11 5.10 -9.79
C GLU A 147 -8.43 5.43 -9.10
N CYS A 148 -8.66 6.72 -8.87
CA CYS A 148 -9.90 7.22 -8.32
C CYS A 148 -10.39 8.42 -9.13
N SER A 149 -11.67 8.75 -9.01
CA SER A 149 -12.28 9.92 -9.64
C SER A 149 -11.55 11.22 -9.32
N SER A 150 -11.08 11.36 -8.08
CA SER A 150 -10.11 12.39 -7.71
C SER A 150 -8.68 11.91 -7.99
N TRP A 151 -8.08 12.39 -9.09
CA TRP A 151 -6.75 11.93 -9.56
C TRP A 151 -5.62 12.00 -8.51
N ASN A 152 -5.72 12.87 -7.50
CA ASN A 152 -4.73 12.96 -6.43
C ASN A 152 -4.88 11.91 -5.31
N MET A 153 -6.00 11.17 -5.29
CA MET A 153 -6.32 10.16 -4.27
C MET A 153 -5.93 8.74 -4.67
N GLY A 154 -5.67 8.50 -5.96
CA GLY A 154 -5.18 7.22 -6.46
C GLY A 154 -3.76 6.91 -5.98
N LEU A 155 -3.40 5.63 -5.98
CA LEU A 155 -2.07 5.14 -5.60
C LEU A 155 -1.51 4.22 -6.68
N CYS A 156 -0.23 4.41 -7.00
CA CYS A 156 0.51 3.48 -7.85
C CYS A 156 0.77 2.15 -7.12
N ALA A 157 1.06 1.10 -7.88
CA ALA A 157 1.24 -0.26 -7.38
C ALA A 157 2.29 -0.37 -6.28
N GLU A 158 3.39 0.37 -6.40
CA GLU A 158 4.51 0.36 -5.44
C GLU A 158 4.06 0.88 -4.07
N ARG A 159 3.31 1.99 -4.05
CA ARG A 159 2.80 2.57 -2.79
C ARG A 159 1.80 1.62 -2.13
N VAL A 160 0.95 0.97 -2.92
CA VAL A 160 0.00 -0.05 -2.44
C VAL A 160 0.74 -1.27 -1.85
N ALA A 161 1.75 -1.80 -2.54
CA ALA A 161 2.54 -2.93 -2.05
C ALA A 161 3.30 -2.58 -0.75
N ILE A 162 4.01 -1.44 -0.73
CA ILE A 162 4.79 -0.99 0.44
C ILE A 162 3.88 -0.74 1.64
N MET A 163 2.75 -0.02 1.48
CA MET A 163 1.86 0.28 2.59
C MET A 163 1.16 -0.96 3.15
N LYS A 164 0.80 -1.92 2.28
CA LYS A 164 0.31 -3.24 2.70
C LYS A 164 1.39 -3.96 3.50
N ALA A 165 2.63 -3.95 3.02
CA ALA A 165 3.72 -4.61 3.70
C ALA A 165 4.02 -3.98 5.06
N LEU A 166 4.03 -2.66 5.17
CA LEU A 166 4.14 -1.98 6.47
C LEU A 166 2.98 -2.34 7.41
N THR A 167 1.78 -2.62 6.89
CA THR A 167 0.60 -2.97 7.69
C THR A 167 0.63 -4.42 8.17
N TYR A 168 0.98 -5.36 7.29
CA TYR A 168 0.87 -6.80 7.55
C TYR A 168 2.19 -7.49 7.91
N SER A 169 3.34 -6.89 7.61
CA SER A 169 4.66 -7.39 8.00
C SER A 169 5.25 -6.51 9.11
N ARG A 170 5.97 -7.14 10.04
CA ARG A 170 6.56 -6.49 11.22
C ARG A 170 8.06 -6.22 11.08
N ALA A 171 8.61 -6.42 9.89
CA ALA A 171 10.04 -6.49 9.65
C ALA A 171 10.52 -5.47 8.62
N GLU A 172 11.83 -5.36 8.47
CA GLU A 172 12.42 -4.62 7.35
C GLU A 172 11.96 -5.20 6.02
N LEU A 173 11.63 -4.30 5.09
CA LEU A 173 11.24 -4.65 3.74
C LEU A 173 12.49 -4.89 2.87
N GLY A 174 12.40 -5.81 1.93
CA GLY A 174 13.46 -6.19 1.00
C GLY A 174 13.32 -5.52 -0.37
N ASP A 175 13.76 -6.22 -1.42
CA ASP A 175 13.75 -5.72 -2.78
C ASP A 175 12.30 -5.54 -3.30
N LEU A 176 12.12 -4.61 -4.26
CA LEU A 176 10.86 -4.30 -4.89
C LEU A 176 10.87 -4.76 -6.35
N HIS A 177 9.79 -5.40 -6.79
CA HIS A 177 9.62 -5.92 -8.14
C HIS A 177 8.41 -5.28 -8.79
N ILE A 178 8.53 -4.77 -10.01
CA ILE A 178 7.48 -3.97 -10.67
C ILE A 178 7.35 -4.40 -12.12
N GLN A 179 6.12 -4.51 -12.60
CA GLN A 179 5.81 -4.79 -14.00
C GLN A 179 4.54 -4.04 -14.43
N SER A 180 4.53 -3.50 -15.64
CA SER A 180 3.31 -3.08 -16.34
C SER A 180 2.89 -4.13 -17.38
N ARG A 181 1.63 -4.10 -17.79
CA ARG A 181 1.15 -4.93 -18.91
C ARG A 181 1.67 -4.46 -20.26
N ASP A 182 1.84 -3.16 -20.42
CA ASP A 182 2.15 -2.53 -21.70
C ASP A 182 3.38 -1.64 -21.58
N GLY A 183 4.11 -1.51 -22.71
CA GLY A 183 5.22 -0.57 -22.87
C GLY A 183 6.60 -1.07 -22.42
N GLU A 184 7.53 -0.12 -22.37
CA GLU A 184 8.87 -0.28 -21.78
C GLU A 184 8.79 -0.48 -20.26
N PHE A 185 9.94 -0.55 -19.56
CA PHE A 185 9.98 -0.58 -18.10
C PHE A 185 9.11 0.52 -17.46
N SER A 186 8.11 0.11 -16.66
CA SER A 186 7.32 1.02 -15.84
C SER A 186 8.18 1.62 -14.72
N SER A 187 8.81 2.76 -15.00
CA SER A 187 9.61 3.49 -14.02
C SER A 187 8.72 4.05 -12.90
N PRO A 188 9.09 3.91 -11.62
CA PRO A 188 8.32 4.47 -10.52
C PRO A 188 8.13 5.98 -10.68
N CYS A 189 6.93 6.49 -10.41
CA CYS A 189 6.64 7.92 -10.46
C CYS A 189 7.37 8.68 -9.34
N GLY A 190 7.44 10.02 -9.42
CA GLY A 190 8.15 10.85 -8.42
C GLY A 190 7.70 10.59 -6.98
N ALA A 191 6.39 10.41 -6.76
CA ALA A 191 5.83 10.08 -5.45
C ALA A 191 6.29 8.69 -4.96
N CYS A 192 6.26 7.68 -5.85
CA CYS A 192 6.74 6.34 -5.51
C CYS A 192 8.23 6.35 -5.17
N ARG A 193 9.05 7.08 -5.93
CA ARG A 193 10.50 7.16 -5.68
C ARG A 193 10.81 7.71 -4.30
N GLN A 194 10.07 8.71 -3.83
CA GLN A 194 10.22 9.25 -2.46
C GLN A 194 9.84 8.21 -1.39
N VAL A 195 8.71 7.51 -1.56
CA VAL A 195 8.26 6.44 -0.62
C VAL A 195 9.25 5.26 -0.61
N ILE A 196 9.75 4.87 -1.79
CA ILE A 196 10.76 3.83 -1.95
C ILE A 196 12.06 4.22 -1.22
N ASN A 197 12.54 5.47 -1.38
CA ASN A 197 13.74 5.93 -0.67
C ASN A 197 13.58 5.91 0.85
N GLU A 198 12.39 6.22 1.36
CA GLU A 198 12.13 6.24 2.81
C GLU A 198 12.04 4.84 3.42
N HIS A 199 11.37 3.90 2.76
CA HIS A 199 11.07 2.58 3.36
C HIS A 199 11.93 1.44 2.84
N LEU A 200 12.53 1.58 1.65
CA LEU A 200 13.33 0.56 0.98
C LEU A 200 14.76 1.04 0.74
N SER A 201 15.31 1.84 1.65
CA SER A 201 16.68 2.33 1.57
C SER A 201 17.66 1.18 1.39
N SER A 202 18.59 1.34 0.44
CA SER A 202 19.62 0.38 0.04
C SER A 202 19.08 -0.95 -0.50
N ARG A 203 17.80 -1.01 -0.85
CA ARG A 203 17.19 -2.14 -1.55
C ARG A 203 17.23 -1.95 -3.05
N ARG A 204 17.10 -3.06 -3.78
CA ARG A 204 17.00 -3.04 -5.25
C ARG A 204 15.56 -2.87 -5.68
N VAL A 205 15.39 -2.13 -6.76
CA VAL A 205 14.14 -2.01 -7.51
C VAL A 205 14.34 -2.68 -8.86
N HIS A 206 13.51 -3.67 -9.10
CA HIS A 206 13.54 -4.53 -10.26
C HIS A 206 12.37 -4.20 -11.17
N LEU A 207 12.68 -3.70 -12.35
CA LEU A 207 11.68 -3.38 -13.37
C LEU A 207 11.68 -4.52 -14.38
N TYR A 208 10.53 -5.15 -14.57
CA TYR A 208 10.33 -6.24 -15.52
C TYR A 208 9.56 -5.72 -16.73
N ASN A 209 9.95 -6.20 -17.91
CA ASN A 209 9.24 -5.96 -19.16
C ASN A 209 8.54 -7.24 -19.62
N THR A 210 7.54 -7.09 -20.47
CA THR A 210 6.75 -8.16 -21.10
C THR A 210 7.59 -9.11 -21.97
N ASP A 211 8.74 -8.66 -22.47
CA ASP A 211 9.70 -9.47 -23.22
C ASP A 211 10.66 -10.29 -22.33
N HIS A 212 10.39 -10.31 -21.02
CA HIS A 212 11.21 -10.93 -19.96
C HIS A 212 12.56 -10.24 -19.69
N SER A 213 12.85 -9.11 -20.32
CA SER A 213 13.99 -8.29 -19.92
C SER A 213 13.75 -7.65 -18.53
N ARG A 214 14.85 -7.34 -17.83
CA ARG A 214 14.81 -6.76 -16.49
C ARG A 214 15.87 -5.66 -16.35
N SER A 215 15.46 -4.54 -15.76
CA SER A 215 16.38 -3.51 -15.27
C SER A 215 16.43 -3.54 -13.74
N ILE A 216 17.60 -3.24 -13.17
CA ILE A 216 17.84 -3.28 -11.72
C ILE A 216 18.53 -1.99 -11.29
N HIS A 217 17.97 -1.34 -10.29
CA HIS A 217 18.46 -0.08 -9.75
C HIS A 217 18.49 -0.13 -8.22
N PHE A 218 19.37 0.61 -7.57
CA PHE A 218 19.23 0.85 -6.13
C PHE A 218 18.19 1.94 -5.88
N SER A 219 17.51 1.84 -4.75
CA SER A 219 16.48 2.81 -4.33
C SER A 219 16.97 4.26 -4.37
N GLU A 220 18.22 4.50 -4.00
CA GLU A 220 18.87 5.80 -3.91
C GLU A 220 19.13 6.42 -5.28
N ASP A 221 19.37 5.58 -6.30
CA ASP A 221 19.62 6.03 -7.67
C ASP A 221 18.35 6.56 -8.33
N LEU A 222 17.18 6.17 -7.84
CA LEU A 222 15.89 6.57 -8.41
C LEU A 222 15.53 8.02 -8.07
N LEU A 223 16.02 8.56 -6.95
CA LEU A 223 15.78 9.93 -6.51
C LEU A 223 17.04 10.52 -5.86
N PRO A 224 18.01 10.99 -6.67
CA PRO A 224 19.19 11.67 -6.15
C PRO A 224 18.80 12.88 -5.30
N PHE A 225 19.52 13.09 -4.20
CA PHE A 225 19.22 14.15 -3.22
C PHE A 225 17.79 14.06 -2.66
N SER A 226 17.26 12.84 -2.51
CA SER A 226 15.97 12.59 -1.89
C SER A 226 15.84 13.29 -0.54
N PHE A 227 14.62 13.74 -0.24
CA PHE A 227 14.37 14.42 1.01
C PHE A 227 14.39 13.41 2.14
N TYR A 228 15.34 13.59 3.06
CA TYR A 228 15.39 12.91 4.34
C TYR A 228 15.23 13.96 5.42
N SER A 229 14.50 13.67 6.49
CA SER A 229 14.41 14.59 7.60
C SER A 229 14.67 13.93 8.95
N PRO A 230 15.89 14.08 9.49
CA PRO A 230 16.15 13.92 10.91
C PRO A 230 15.45 15.00 11.77
N SER A 231 15.04 16.12 11.16
CA SER A 231 14.49 17.30 11.84
C SER A 231 12.97 17.28 12.02
N LEU A 232 12.27 16.33 11.38
CA LEU A 232 10.83 16.15 11.54
C LEU A 232 10.49 15.09 12.60
N SER A 233 11.44 14.24 12.99
CA SER A 233 11.37 13.57 14.28
C SER A 233 11.67 14.60 15.36
N ASN A 234 10.63 15.26 15.88
CA ASN A 234 10.79 15.95 17.15
C ASN A 234 11.18 14.87 18.18
N SER A 235 12.42 14.93 18.67
CA SER A 235 12.86 14.24 19.88
C SER A 235 11.94 14.60 21.04
#